data_AF-A0A073JI51-F1
#
_entry.id   AF-A0A073JI51-F1
#
_cell.length_a   1.000
_cell.length_b   1.000
_cell.length_c   1.000
_cell.angle_alpha   90.00
_cell.angle_beta   90.00
_cell.angle_gamma   90.00
#
_symmetry.space_group_name_H-M   'P 1'
#
loop_
_entity.id
_entity.type
_entity.pdbx_description
1 polymer ?
#
loop_
_entity_poly.entity_id
_entity_poly.type
_entity_poly.pdbx_seq_one_letter_code
_entity_poly.pdbx_strand_id
1 'polypeptide(L)'
;MPTTYTETVELDTDSFTESFNNDMPIDIALFDNIDGSLGLQRAAQTDTSDAIALNLTAGFTYTFVVVVDSADADSAFTVGFGDQTETAAGLDGSYEVTITFTAEATETAYFTVSQTGGTADYSISVEDIVDPSIPTEGDDYIVGNMTSDRVNLLGGNDTYIALGGSDQVWGGLGNDYIDGVCGGDKLWGEEGNDTILGGNGRDSMWGGIGDDSLNGQNQEDMLWGNEGNDTLIGEKGNDTIDGGSGDDDIDGGKENDLLTGGTGADIFRYANDMGCDTITDFTSGEDRLDISKLDIWDISQLTITQVGDNARINFGDFQYVELTGVNADDLTNADFILDEAPEMISSEGGDNLWGTEAADSIDLMGGSDRIRAGAGDDTVMGGAGKDTIEGGDDNDLILGGSGADRLYGDAGNDVIYGDAGNDLILAGTGDDYVNGGNKNDRIYGAGGNDTLDGENGNDKIWGGAGNDLISGGAGKDLIDGGDGDDTIDGGWGDDNLTGGTGADIFVFDDRMRADTITDFTDGEDRLDMTAWGFTSVDDMTFQQVGDDVFIQFTDRDSLLLQNVEVADLDASDFIFDTEPVPFT
;
A
#
# COMPACT_ATOMS: atom_id res chain seq x y z
N MET A 1 21.45 -56.77 44.82
CA MET A 1 21.20 -55.52 44.11
C MET A 1 21.24 -54.46 45.20
N PRO A 2 22.20 -53.52 45.24
CA PRO A 2 21.89 -52.29 45.94
C PRO A 2 20.83 -51.61 45.07
N THR A 3 19.61 -51.56 45.59
CA THR A 3 18.54 -50.76 44.98
C THR A 3 18.87 -49.32 45.28
N THR A 4 19.44 -48.60 44.31
CA THR A 4 19.51 -47.14 44.36
C THR A 4 18.08 -46.64 44.41
N TYR A 5 17.71 -46.00 45.51
CA TYR A 5 16.43 -45.33 45.67
C TYR A 5 16.73 -43.85 45.51
N THR A 6 16.20 -43.24 44.45
CA THR A 6 16.30 -41.81 44.20
C THR A 6 14.98 -41.17 44.60
N GLU A 7 15.03 -40.24 45.54
CA GLU A 7 13.89 -39.41 45.94
C GLU A 7 14.24 -37.97 45.61
N THR A 8 13.45 -37.34 44.73
CA THR A 8 13.60 -35.94 44.31
C THR A 8 12.60 -35.12 45.10
N VAL A 9 13.08 -34.11 45.82
CA VAL A 9 12.24 -33.32 46.72
C VAL A 9 12.34 -31.85 46.34
N GLU A 10 11.19 -31.29 45.95
CA GLU A 10 11.02 -29.87 45.70
C GLU A 10 10.57 -29.19 47.00
N LEU A 11 11.29 -28.14 47.41
CA LEU A 11 10.96 -27.34 48.59
C LEU A 11 10.39 -25.97 48.16
N ASP A 12 9.29 -25.59 48.79
CA ASP A 12 8.58 -24.33 48.57
C ASP A 12 9.18 -23.20 49.45
N THR A 13 9.42 -22.04 48.85
CA THR A 13 10.20 -20.90 49.35
C THR A 13 9.39 -19.85 50.12
N ASP A 14 8.05 -19.98 50.18
CA ASP A 14 7.15 -18.90 50.61
C ASP A 14 7.09 -18.60 52.13
N SER A 15 7.98 -19.16 52.97
CA SER A 15 7.99 -18.81 54.42
C SER A 15 9.36 -18.92 55.08
N PHE A 16 10.16 -17.85 55.00
CA PHE A 16 11.39 -17.72 55.78
C PHE A 16 11.29 -16.57 56.78
N THR A 17 11.24 -16.89 58.08
CA THR A 17 11.51 -15.94 59.17
C THR A 17 12.46 -16.56 60.17
N GLU A 18 13.59 -15.89 60.38
CA GLU A 18 14.74 -16.28 61.22
C GLU A 18 14.43 -16.98 62.55
N SER A 19 15.22 -18.02 62.87
CA SER A 19 15.90 -18.16 64.17
C SER A 19 16.66 -19.49 64.30
N PHE A 20 18.00 -19.50 64.24
CA PHE A 20 18.78 -20.50 65.00
C PHE A 20 19.99 -19.90 65.71
N ASN A 21 20.18 -20.38 66.95
CA ASN A 21 21.19 -19.95 67.90
C ASN A 21 22.59 -20.43 67.48
N ASN A 22 23.55 -19.51 67.59
CA ASN A 22 24.99 -19.76 67.53
C ASN A 22 25.43 -20.89 68.46
N ASP A 23 25.99 -21.96 67.89
CA ASP A 23 27.09 -22.72 68.50
C ASP A 23 28.14 -23.04 67.42
N MET A 24 29.17 -22.18 67.39
CA MET A 24 30.48 -22.22 66.74
C MET A 24 30.62 -22.82 65.31
N PRO A 25 31.12 -22.04 64.32
CA PRO A 25 31.55 -22.58 63.04
C PRO A 25 32.80 -23.45 63.24
N ILE A 26 32.74 -24.71 62.83
CA ILE A 26 33.93 -25.54 62.65
C ILE A 26 34.53 -25.17 61.31
N ASP A 27 35.82 -24.86 61.29
CA ASP A 27 36.61 -24.56 60.11
C ASP A 27 36.71 -25.86 59.26
N ILE A 28 35.91 -25.98 58.20
CA ILE A 28 35.93 -27.14 57.31
C ILE A 28 36.71 -26.77 56.04
N ALA A 29 37.73 -27.57 55.72
CA ALA A 29 38.50 -27.43 54.50
C ALA A 29 37.61 -27.80 53.29
N LEU A 30 37.17 -26.79 52.55
CA LEU A 30 36.63 -26.93 51.20
C LEU A 30 37.78 -27.42 50.29
N PHE A 31 37.57 -28.53 49.59
CA PHE A 31 38.45 -28.93 48.49
C PHE A 31 37.77 -28.55 47.18
N ASP A 32 38.55 -27.91 46.31
CA ASP A 32 38.23 -27.66 44.91
C ASP A 32 38.43 -28.99 44.15
N ASN A 33 37.33 -29.61 43.70
CA ASN A 33 37.41 -30.77 42.83
C ASN A 33 37.73 -30.32 41.39
N ILE A 34 38.34 -31.21 40.60
CA ILE A 34 38.87 -30.91 39.25
C ILE A 34 37.78 -30.51 38.24
N ASP A 35 36.50 -30.64 38.62
CA ASP A 35 35.31 -30.27 37.86
C ASP A 35 34.68 -28.92 38.28
N GLY A 36 35.25 -28.21 39.26
CA GLY A 36 34.72 -26.93 39.74
C GLY A 36 33.62 -27.05 40.82
N SER A 37 33.32 -28.25 41.31
CA SER A 37 32.36 -28.46 42.40
C SER A 37 32.97 -28.17 43.78
N LEU A 38 32.20 -27.50 44.65
CA LEU A 38 32.52 -27.35 46.08
C LEU A 38 32.06 -28.61 46.83
N GLY A 39 33.02 -29.40 47.34
CA GLY A 39 32.74 -30.67 48.02
C GLY A 39 33.05 -30.68 49.52
N LEU A 40 32.19 -31.35 50.29
CA LEU A 40 32.42 -31.68 51.71
C LEU A 40 32.34 -33.20 51.92
N GLN A 41 33.38 -33.77 52.52
CA GLN A 41 33.44 -35.20 52.87
C GLN A 41 33.81 -35.35 54.35
N ARG A 42 33.00 -36.09 55.11
CA ARG A 42 33.24 -36.31 56.54
C ARG A 42 33.11 -37.79 56.90
N ALA A 43 33.99 -38.27 57.77
CA ALA A 43 34.01 -39.65 58.26
C ALA A 43 33.54 -39.74 59.72
N ALA A 44 32.55 -40.61 59.94
CA ALA A 44 32.03 -41.21 61.17
C ALA A 44 32.09 -40.41 62.50
N GLN A 45 30.95 -39.87 62.96
CA GLN A 45 30.61 -39.72 64.38
C GLN A 45 29.10 -39.95 64.64
N THR A 46 28.78 -40.49 65.82
CA THR A 46 27.41 -40.74 66.29
C THR A 46 26.75 -39.46 66.79
N ASP A 47 25.55 -39.15 66.27
CA ASP A 47 24.68 -38.01 66.60
C ASP A 47 25.35 -36.63 66.48
N THR A 48 25.54 -36.15 65.25
CA THR A 48 25.97 -34.76 64.96
C THR A 48 25.08 -34.10 63.91
N SER A 49 24.78 -32.82 64.10
CA SER A 49 24.23 -31.92 63.08
C SER A 49 25.36 -31.09 62.48
N ASP A 50 25.58 -31.20 61.18
CA ASP A 50 26.54 -30.40 60.43
C ASP A 50 25.78 -29.37 59.58
N ALA A 51 26.34 -28.17 59.42
CA ALA A 51 25.74 -27.08 58.66
C ALA A 51 26.75 -26.45 57.70
N ILE A 52 26.32 -26.19 56.48
CA ILE A 52 27.08 -25.50 55.44
C ILE A 52 26.47 -24.12 55.25
N ALA A 53 27.27 -23.08 55.46
CA ALA A 53 26.86 -21.72 55.11
C ALA A 53 27.05 -21.51 53.61
N LEU A 54 26.00 -21.07 52.94
CA LEU A 54 25.95 -20.80 51.51
C LEU A 54 25.56 -19.35 51.33
N ASN A 55 26.33 -18.61 50.53
CA ASN A 55 25.91 -17.27 50.11
C ASN A 55 25.10 -17.44 48.85
N LEU A 56 23.78 -17.28 48.97
CA LEU A 56 22.85 -17.36 47.86
C LEU A 56 22.78 -16.01 47.15
N THR A 57 22.54 -16.08 45.84
CA THR A 57 22.18 -14.93 45.02
C THR A 57 20.77 -15.15 44.50
N ALA A 58 19.89 -14.15 44.66
CA ALA A 58 18.53 -14.23 44.15
C ALA A 58 18.52 -14.55 42.65
N GLY A 59 17.64 -15.45 42.21
CA GLY A 59 17.50 -15.90 40.83
C GLY A 59 18.34 -17.11 40.45
N PHE A 60 19.33 -17.50 41.26
CA PHE A 60 20.20 -18.66 40.95
C PHE A 60 19.53 -19.95 41.41
N THR A 61 19.58 -20.98 40.57
CA THR A 61 19.18 -22.35 40.93
C THR A 61 20.39 -23.10 41.45
N TYR A 62 20.19 -23.77 42.59
CA TYR A 62 21.21 -24.58 43.24
C TYR A 62 20.72 -26.03 43.34
N THR A 63 21.56 -26.96 42.88
CA THR A 63 21.33 -28.40 43.05
C THR A 63 22.38 -29.01 43.97
N PHE A 64 21.89 -29.62 45.05
CA PHE A 64 22.69 -30.34 46.03
C PHE A 64 22.48 -31.83 45.86
N VAL A 65 23.58 -32.57 45.76
CA VAL A 65 23.57 -34.03 45.79
C VAL A 65 24.19 -34.48 47.10
N VAL A 66 23.41 -35.22 47.89
CA VAL A 66 23.84 -35.79 49.15
C VAL A 66 23.86 -37.30 49.00
N VAL A 67 25.06 -37.88 49.08
CA VAL A 67 25.25 -39.33 49.07
C VAL A 67 25.50 -39.80 50.49
N VAL A 68 24.70 -40.75 50.95
CA VAL A 68 24.74 -41.33 52.30
C VAL A 68 25.02 -42.82 52.22
N ASP A 69 26.13 -43.25 52.80
CA ASP A 69 26.49 -44.66 52.95
C ASP A 69 26.29 -45.10 54.41
N SER A 70 25.21 -45.84 54.66
CA SER A 70 24.89 -46.39 55.98
C SER A 70 25.07 -47.90 56.02
N ALA A 71 25.74 -48.40 57.06
CA ALA A 71 25.86 -49.83 57.36
C ALA A 71 24.95 -50.29 58.51
N ASP A 72 24.05 -49.42 58.99
CA ASP A 72 23.18 -49.66 60.15
C ASP A 72 21.73 -49.28 59.85
N ALA A 73 20.86 -50.29 59.80
CA ALA A 73 19.45 -50.18 59.46
C ALA A 73 18.61 -49.40 60.51
N ASP A 74 19.16 -49.10 61.69
CA ASP A 74 18.52 -48.27 62.70
C ASP A 74 18.84 -46.76 62.54
N SER A 75 19.56 -46.37 61.47
CA SER A 75 19.92 -44.97 61.19
C SER A 75 18.79 -44.21 60.51
N ALA A 76 18.58 -42.97 60.94
CA ALA A 76 17.76 -41.97 60.25
C ALA A 76 18.62 -40.75 59.87
N PHE A 77 18.39 -40.24 58.67
CA PHE A 77 19.10 -39.11 58.10
C PHE A 77 18.12 -38.00 57.75
N THR A 78 18.38 -36.79 58.22
CA THR A 78 17.55 -35.62 57.99
C THR A 78 18.36 -34.55 57.27
N VAL A 79 17.90 -34.16 56.09
CA VAL A 79 18.40 -33.01 55.32
C VAL A 79 17.46 -31.83 55.54
N GLY A 80 18.01 -30.63 55.65
CA GLY A 80 17.19 -29.45 55.86
C GLY A 80 17.79 -28.19 55.29
N PHE A 81 16.91 -27.31 54.83
CA PHE A 81 17.25 -25.99 54.32
C PHE A 81 16.36 -24.95 55.00
N GLY A 82 16.96 -24.09 55.82
CA GLY A 82 16.18 -23.22 56.71
C GLY A 82 15.30 -24.03 57.67
N ASP A 83 13.98 -23.77 57.67
CA ASP A 83 12.99 -24.44 58.52
C ASP A 83 12.40 -25.72 57.89
N GLN A 84 12.67 -25.97 56.60
CA GLN A 84 12.22 -27.18 55.90
C GLN A 84 13.19 -28.33 56.18
N THR A 85 12.65 -29.49 56.55
CA THR A 85 13.44 -30.69 56.79
C THR A 85 12.75 -31.90 56.20
N GLU A 86 13.55 -32.83 55.70
CA GLU A 86 13.09 -34.10 55.22
C GLU A 86 13.94 -35.22 55.82
N THR A 87 13.29 -36.32 56.20
CA THR A 87 13.92 -37.41 56.95
C THR A 87 13.72 -38.75 56.26
N ALA A 88 14.82 -39.39 55.89
CA ALA A 88 14.85 -40.76 55.42
C ALA A 88 15.26 -41.69 56.59
N ALA A 89 14.51 -42.77 56.82
CA ALA A 89 14.77 -43.72 57.92
C ALA A 89 14.83 -45.17 57.43
N GLY A 90 15.63 -46.00 58.12
CA GLY A 90 15.75 -47.43 57.79
C GLY A 90 16.79 -47.72 56.71
N LEU A 91 17.91 -46.98 56.71
CA LEU A 91 18.91 -46.98 55.64
C LEU A 91 19.92 -48.13 55.81
N ASP A 92 19.89 -49.12 54.92
CA ASP A 92 20.87 -50.23 54.80
C ASP A 92 21.45 -50.24 53.37
N GLY A 93 22.55 -49.52 53.15
CA GLY A 93 23.18 -49.33 51.85
C GLY A 93 23.55 -47.88 51.52
N SER A 94 23.80 -47.62 50.23
CA SER A 94 24.11 -46.30 49.66
C SER A 94 22.84 -45.65 49.14
N TYR A 95 22.59 -44.41 49.54
CA TYR A 95 21.42 -43.61 49.18
C TYR A 95 21.86 -42.26 48.63
N GLU A 96 21.17 -41.79 47.60
CA GLU A 96 21.42 -40.49 46.98
C GLU A 96 20.16 -39.65 47.09
N VAL A 97 20.30 -38.46 47.66
CA VAL A 97 19.23 -37.48 47.81
C VAL A 97 19.62 -36.25 47.02
N THR A 98 18.79 -35.86 46.05
CA THR A 98 18.99 -34.68 45.21
C THR A 98 17.98 -33.62 45.61
N ILE A 99 18.48 -32.44 45.97
CA ILE A 99 17.67 -31.29 46.37
C ILE A 99 17.96 -30.15 45.40
N THR A 100 16.93 -29.66 44.73
CA THR A 100 17.03 -28.53 43.80
C THR A 100 16.12 -27.41 44.28
N PHE A 101 16.64 -26.19 44.36
CA PHE A 101 15.84 -25.01 44.67
C PHE A 101 16.40 -23.75 43.97
N THR A 102 15.52 -22.78 43.72
CA THR A 102 15.90 -21.45 43.20
C THR A 102 15.86 -20.44 44.34
N ALA A 103 16.93 -19.66 44.52
CA ALA A 103 16.98 -18.66 45.57
C ALA A 103 16.10 -17.44 45.21
N GLU A 104 15.16 -17.06 46.07
CA GLU A 104 14.32 -15.89 45.85
C GLU A 104 14.93 -14.58 46.40
N ALA A 105 15.97 -14.68 47.24
CA ALA A 105 16.65 -13.56 47.86
C ALA A 105 18.17 -13.79 47.94
N THR A 106 18.94 -12.70 47.87
CA THR A 106 20.40 -12.72 48.04
C THR A 106 20.73 -12.66 49.53
N GLU A 107 21.02 -13.80 50.14
CA GLU A 107 21.30 -13.92 51.57
C GLU A 107 22.22 -15.12 51.89
N THR A 108 22.75 -15.16 53.10
CA THR A 108 23.47 -16.34 53.59
C THR A 108 22.47 -17.34 54.19
N ALA A 109 22.29 -18.48 53.54
CA ALA A 109 21.47 -19.58 54.04
C ALA A 109 22.33 -20.72 54.60
N TYR A 110 21.70 -21.58 55.39
CA TYR A 110 22.38 -22.73 55.99
C TYR A 110 21.71 -24.02 55.53
N PHE A 111 22.49 -24.87 54.86
CA PHE A 111 22.11 -26.23 54.57
C PHE A 111 22.54 -27.11 55.74
N THR A 112 21.62 -27.89 56.28
CA THR A 112 21.86 -28.73 57.45
C THR A 112 21.69 -30.20 57.12
N VAL A 113 22.57 -31.00 57.69
CA VAL A 113 22.50 -32.45 57.66
C VAL A 113 22.60 -32.95 59.08
N SER A 114 21.64 -33.79 59.49
CA SER A 114 21.67 -34.41 60.81
C SER A 114 21.39 -35.90 60.72
N GLN A 115 22.13 -36.68 61.50
CA GLN A 115 21.92 -38.11 61.65
C GLN A 115 21.43 -38.41 63.06
N THR A 116 20.44 -39.31 63.18
CA THR A 116 19.99 -39.83 64.47
C THR A 116 20.10 -41.36 64.48
N GLY A 117 20.90 -41.90 65.40
CA GLY A 117 21.13 -43.35 65.52
C GLY A 117 22.11 -43.93 64.47
N GLY A 118 22.93 -44.90 64.89
CA GLY A 118 23.91 -45.57 64.04
C GLY A 118 25.15 -44.74 63.66
N THR A 119 25.91 -45.22 62.68
CA THR A 119 27.04 -44.50 62.04
C THR A 119 26.89 -44.57 60.53
N ALA A 120 26.81 -43.42 59.85
CA ALA A 120 26.82 -43.31 58.40
C ALA A 120 27.92 -42.33 57.94
N ASP A 121 28.52 -42.61 56.79
CA ASP A 121 29.38 -41.64 56.09
C ASP A 121 28.54 -40.93 55.04
N TYR A 122 28.78 -39.64 54.82
CA TYR A 122 28.09 -38.89 53.78
C TYR A 122 29.03 -37.91 53.07
N SER A 123 28.71 -37.60 51.82
CA SER A 123 29.33 -36.55 51.02
C SER A 123 28.28 -35.63 50.45
N ILE A 124 28.60 -34.34 50.41
CA ILE A 124 27.76 -33.31 49.80
C ILE A 124 28.56 -32.67 48.67
N SER A 125 28.01 -32.69 47.47
CA SER A 125 28.49 -31.93 46.31
C SER A 125 27.44 -30.90 45.88
N VAL A 126 27.91 -29.76 45.40
CA VAL A 126 27.10 -28.78 44.66
C VAL A 126 27.50 -28.93 43.21
N GLU A 127 26.58 -29.41 42.37
CA GLU A 127 26.92 -29.84 41.01
C GLU A 127 26.64 -28.75 39.96
N ASP A 128 25.66 -27.86 40.19
CA ASP A 128 25.31 -26.79 39.26
C ASP A 128 25.03 -25.47 40.00
N ILE A 129 25.84 -24.43 39.71
CA ILE A 129 25.54 -23.02 40.02
C ILE A 129 25.34 -22.34 38.67
N VAL A 130 24.09 -22.19 38.25
CA VAL A 130 23.78 -21.46 37.00
C VAL A 130 23.66 -19.99 37.34
N ASP A 131 24.60 -19.17 36.85
CA ASP A 131 24.53 -17.71 36.88
C ASP A 131 23.76 -17.22 35.65
N PRO A 132 22.54 -16.67 35.79
CA PRO A 132 21.79 -16.15 34.67
C PRO A 132 22.44 -14.93 33.98
N SER A 133 23.60 -14.45 34.45
CA SER A 133 24.36 -13.35 33.85
C SER A 133 25.63 -13.76 33.08
N ILE A 134 25.98 -15.05 33.04
CA ILE A 134 27.11 -15.55 32.23
C ILE A 134 26.53 -16.33 31.05
N PRO A 135 26.74 -15.86 29.80
CA PRO A 135 26.35 -16.58 28.60
C PRO A 135 26.87 -18.02 28.56
N THR A 136 26.04 -18.93 28.07
CA THR A 136 26.26 -20.35 27.88
C THR A 136 26.13 -20.74 26.39
N GLU A 137 26.17 -22.03 26.05
CA GLU A 137 26.03 -22.51 24.66
C GLU A 137 24.59 -22.99 24.38
N GLY A 138 23.61 -22.53 25.15
CA GLY A 138 22.20 -22.76 24.89
C GLY A 138 21.38 -21.53 25.26
N ASP A 139 20.10 -21.56 24.92
CA ASP A 139 19.19 -20.40 25.01
C ASP A 139 19.26 -19.66 26.36
N ASP A 140 19.81 -18.45 26.31
CA ASP A 140 20.03 -17.57 27.45
C ASP A 140 19.07 -16.37 27.46
N TYR A 141 18.79 -15.86 28.67
CA TYR A 141 18.06 -14.61 28.86
C TYR A 141 18.87 -13.69 29.77
N ILE A 142 19.46 -12.65 29.19
CA ILE A 142 20.39 -11.74 29.84
C ILE A 142 19.82 -10.32 29.86
N VAL A 143 19.86 -9.70 31.03
CA VAL A 143 19.50 -8.28 31.20
C VAL A 143 20.75 -7.51 31.57
N GLY A 144 21.08 -6.51 30.75
CA GLY A 144 22.19 -5.59 30.96
C GLY A 144 21.97 -4.66 32.15
N ASN A 145 22.87 -3.71 32.33
CA ASN A 145 22.74 -2.67 33.36
C ASN A 145 22.65 -1.27 32.72
N MET A 146 22.74 -0.21 33.53
CA MET A 146 22.65 1.19 33.03
C MET A 146 24.01 1.75 32.56
N THR A 147 24.99 0.90 32.34
CA THR A 147 26.33 1.29 31.86
C THR A 147 26.70 0.45 30.65
N SER A 148 27.65 0.94 29.85
CA SER A 148 28.15 0.24 28.68
C SER A 148 28.62 -1.17 28.99
N ASP A 149 27.90 -2.14 28.46
CA ASP A 149 28.15 -3.56 28.59
C ASP A 149 28.87 -4.11 27.35
N ARG A 150 29.56 -5.24 27.54
CA ARG A 150 30.20 -6.00 26.47
C ARG A 150 29.85 -7.46 26.66
N VAL A 151 28.97 -7.99 25.81
CA VAL A 151 28.35 -9.30 25.97
C VAL A 151 28.48 -10.10 24.68
N ASN A 152 28.79 -11.39 24.79
CA ASN A 152 28.78 -12.33 23.68
C ASN A 152 27.88 -13.50 24.13
N LEU A 153 26.75 -13.70 23.46
CA LEU A 153 25.72 -14.67 23.86
C LEU A 153 26.10 -16.12 23.48
N LEU A 154 27.12 -16.27 22.63
CA LEU A 154 27.74 -17.52 22.18
C LEU A 154 26.85 -18.30 21.23
N GLY A 155 25.98 -19.17 21.72
CA GLY A 155 25.15 -19.98 20.84
C GLY A 155 23.92 -20.46 21.58
N GLY A 156 22.82 -20.62 20.85
CA GLY A 156 21.49 -20.68 21.44
C GLY A 156 20.57 -19.72 20.70
N ASN A 157 19.29 -19.71 21.05
CA ASN A 157 18.41 -18.62 20.65
C ASN A 157 18.28 -17.70 21.86
N ASP A 158 19.13 -16.69 21.91
CA ASP A 158 19.38 -15.91 23.10
C ASP A 158 18.55 -14.64 23.11
N THR A 159 18.34 -14.08 24.30
CA THR A 159 17.65 -12.81 24.49
C THR A 159 18.50 -11.89 25.35
N TYR A 160 18.94 -10.77 24.79
CA TYR A 160 19.62 -9.70 25.50
C TYR A 160 18.77 -8.43 25.54
N ILE A 161 18.57 -7.88 26.73
CA ILE A 161 17.89 -6.59 26.93
C ILE A 161 18.79 -5.66 27.72
N ALA A 162 19.26 -4.58 27.09
CA ALA A 162 20.00 -3.51 27.76
C ALA A 162 19.10 -2.75 28.75
N LEU A 163 19.70 -2.05 29.72
CA LEU A 163 18.99 -1.06 30.55
C LEU A 163 19.53 0.37 30.35
N GLY A 164 20.57 0.52 29.53
CA GLY A 164 21.13 1.77 29.04
C GLY A 164 22.65 1.81 29.06
N GLY A 165 23.24 2.75 28.33
CA GLY A 165 24.70 2.78 28.12
C GLY A 165 25.00 2.58 26.65
N SER A 166 26.27 2.61 26.25
CA SER A 166 26.64 2.31 24.85
C SER A 166 27.23 0.91 24.79
N ASP A 167 26.41 -0.05 24.41
CA ASP A 167 26.66 -1.48 24.56
C ASP A 167 27.31 -2.09 23.32
N GLN A 168 27.96 -3.22 23.51
CA GLN A 168 28.53 -4.06 22.47
C GLN A 168 28.07 -5.49 22.68
N VAL A 169 27.19 -5.98 21.81
CA VAL A 169 26.54 -7.28 21.96
C VAL A 169 26.74 -8.11 20.70
N TRP A 170 27.28 -9.31 20.85
CA TRP A 170 27.33 -10.34 19.80
C TRP A 170 26.31 -11.42 20.15
N GLY A 171 25.36 -11.70 19.25
CA GLY A 171 24.40 -12.80 19.34
C GLY A 171 25.13 -14.14 19.28
N GLY A 172 25.68 -14.45 18.12
CA GLY A 172 26.50 -15.64 17.93
C GLY A 172 25.78 -16.64 17.04
N LEU A 173 25.62 -17.88 17.50
CA LEU A 173 24.93 -18.92 16.71
C LEU A 173 23.49 -19.11 17.16
N GLY A 174 22.53 -18.96 16.26
CA GLY A 174 21.11 -19.20 16.50
C GLY A 174 20.31 -17.92 16.35
N ASN A 175 19.01 -17.98 16.60
CA ASN A 175 18.11 -16.87 16.31
C ASN A 175 17.95 -16.00 17.57
N ASP A 176 18.65 -14.89 17.61
CA ASP A 176 18.80 -14.06 18.79
C ASP A 176 17.87 -12.85 18.79
N TYR A 177 17.53 -12.39 19.99
CA TYR A 177 16.81 -11.14 20.22
C TYR A 177 17.69 -10.18 21.02
N ILE A 178 18.02 -9.02 20.44
CA ILE A 178 18.89 -8.03 21.06
C ILE A 178 18.19 -6.67 21.10
N ASP A 179 18.03 -6.09 22.28
CA ASP A 179 17.43 -4.75 22.48
C ASP A 179 18.43 -3.82 23.18
N GLY A 180 18.92 -2.79 22.46
CA GLY A 180 19.86 -1.79 22.93
C GLY A 180 19.24 -0.71 23.83
N VAL A 181 17.92 -0.52 23.76
CA VAL A 181 17.12 0.43 24.56
C VAL A 181 17.56 1.89 24.47
N CYS A 182 18.69 2.27 25.08
CA CYS A 182 19.20 3.63 25.00
C CYS A 182 20.72 3.66 25.07
N GLY A 183 21.33 4.32 24.09
CA GLY A 183 22.75 4.11 23.92
C GLY A 183 23.31 4.72 22.67
N GLY A 184 24.51 4.30 22.33
CA GLY A 184 25.03 4.41 20.97
C GLY A 184 25.61 3.04 20.72
N ASP A 185 24.74 2.10 20.43
CA ASP A 185 24.94 0.69 20.62
C ASP A 185 25.55 0.05 19.38
N LYS A 186 26.25 -1.06 19.60
CA LYS A 186 26.83 -1.88 18.53
C LYS A 186 26.39 -3.31 18.70
N LEU A 187 25.52 -3.74 17.81
CA LEU A 187 24.77 -4.98 17.96
C LEU A 187 25.04 -5.85 16.72
N TRP A 188 25.47 -7.08 16.96
CA TRP A 188 25.73 -8.07 15.91
C TRP A 188 24.84 -9.28 16.16
N GLY A 189 24.04 -9.70 15.18
CA GLY A 189 23.31 -10.98 15.21
C GLY A 189 24.25 -12.17 15.04
N GLU A 190 25.10 -12.09 14.01
CA GLU A 190 26.02 -13.14 13.56
C GLU A 190 25.38 -14.25 12.70
N GLU A 191 25.21 -15.49 13.16
CA GLU A 191 24.60 -16.55 12.35
C GLU A 191 23.22 -16.91 12.90
N GLY A 192 22.17 -16.76 12.10
CA GLY A 192 20.80 -17.03 12.51
C GLY A 192 19.85 -16.04 11.90
N ASN A 193 18.57 -16.19 12.22
CA ASN A 193 17.57 -15.19 11.85
C ASN A 193 17.29 -14.34 13.08
N ASP A 194 17.97 -13.21 13.19
CA ASP A 194 18.07 -12.40 14.39
C ASP A 194 17.09 -11.24 14.40
N THR A 195 16.75 -10.76 15.58
CA THR A 195 15.94 -9.56 15.79
C THR A 195 16.72 -8.57 16.63
N ILE A 196 17.04 -7.41 16.04
CA ILE A 196 17.87 -6.39 16.67
C ILE A 196 17.11 -5.07 16.72
N LEU A 197 17.00 -4.50 17.93
CA LEU A 197 16.41 -3.18 18.18
C LEU A 197 17.49 -2.24 18.71
N GLY A 198 17.77 -1.15 17.99
CA GLY A 198 18.76 -0.13 18.39
C GLY A 198 18.30 0.67 19.61
N GLY A 199 17.12 1.30 19.49
CA GLY A 199 16.49 2.00 20.61
C GLY A 199 16.58 3.51 20.49
N ASN A 200 16.86 4.19 21.61
CA ASN A 200 17.17 5.62 21.58
C ASN A 200 18.68 5.78 21.47
N GLY A 201 19.20 6.14 20.31
CA GLY A 201 20.64 6.11 20.21
C GLY A 201 21.18 6.63 18.92
N ARG A 202 22.39 6.21 18.59
CA ARG A 202 22.95 6.33 17.24
C ARG A 202 23.66 5.02 17.07
N ASP A 203 22.91 4.07 16.58
CA ASP A 203 23.19 2.67 16.77
C ASP A 203 23.79 2.11 15.49
N SER A 204 24.55 1.04 15.64
CA SER A 204 25.16 0.33 14.52
C SER A 204 24.81 -1.14 14.66
N MET A 205 24.06 -1.65 13.70
CA MET A 205 23.49 -2.98 13.74
C MET A 205 23.95 -3.78 12.52
N TRP A 206 24.33 -5.02 12.76
CA TRP A 206 24.68 -5.99 11.73
C TRP A 206 23.85 -7.25 11.96
N GLY A 207 23.05 -7.65 10.98
CA GLY A 207 22.32 -8.92 10.98
C GLY A 207 23.32 -10.07 10.95
N GLY A 208 23.86 -10.35 9.76
CA GLY A 208 24.93 -11.31 9.58
C GLY A 208 24.57 -12.34 8.52
N ILE A 209 24.47 -13.61 8.89
CA ILE A 209 24.04 -14.69 8.00
C ILE A 209 22.68 -15.17 8.47
N GLY A 210 21.66 -15.01 7.64
CA GLY A 210 20.29 -15.46 7.87
C GLY A 210 19.31 -14.34 7.57
N ASP A 211 18.01 -14.62 7.69
CA ASP A 211 16.98 -13.63 7.39
C ASP A 211 16.69 -12.80 8.65
N ASP A 212 17.29 -11.63 8.75
CA ASP A 212 17.35 -10.80 9.95
C ASP A 212 16.31 -9.67 9.98
N SER A 213 15.99 -9.18 11.18
CA SER A 213 15.08 -8.06 11.41
C SER A 213 15.75 -6.98 12.25
N LEU A 214 16.14 -5.86 11.64
CA LEU A 214 16.81 -4.74 12.31
C LEU A 214 15.90 -3.51 12.35
N ASN A 215 15.81 -2.85 13.52
CA ASN A 215 15.07 -1.59 13.68
C ASN A 215 15.89 -0.55 14.47
N GLY A 216 16.20 0.59 13.85
CA GLY A 216 16.95 1.71 14.46
C GLY A 216 16.17 2.49 15.52
N GLN A 217 14.88 2.71 15.27
CA GLN A 217 13.95 3.49 16.09
C GLN A 217 14.18 5.01 16.11
N ASN A 218 15.17 5.52 16.84
CA ASN A 218 15.31 6.98 17.00
C ASN A 218 16.74 7.48 16.79
N GLN A 219 16.80 8.56 16.02
CA GLN A 219 17.99 9.28 15.54
C GLN A 219 18.68 8.54 14.39
N GLU A 220 19.85 9.04 13.98
CA GLU A 220 20.59 8.55 12.82
C GLU A 220 21.31 7.24 13.14
N ASP A 221 20.83 6.15 12.54
CA ASP A 221 21.30 4.78 12.75
C ASP A 221 21.98 4.20 11.50
N MET A 222 22.76 3.14 11.70
CA MET A 222 23.38 2.36 10.61
C MET A 222 22.96 0.90 10.69
N LEU A 223 22.30 0.41 9.65
CA LEU A 223 21.76 -0.95 9.57
C LEU A 223 22.42 -1.67 8.38
N TRP A 224 22.98 -2.84 8.65
CA TRP A 224 23.52 -3.75 7.64
C TRP A 224 22.88 -5.13 7.78
N GLY A 225 22.10 -5.56 6.80
CA GLY A 225 21.52 -6.91 6.76
C GLY A 225 22.61 -7.98 6.58
N ASN A 226 23.42 -7.81 5.53
CA ASN A 226 24.49 -8.70 5.07
C ASN A 226 23.98 -9.88 4.21
N GLU A 227 24.02 -11.13 4.67
CA GLU A 227 23.62 -12.30 3.88
C GLU A 227 22.25 -12.81 4.34
N GLY A 228 21.22 -12.73 3.49
CA GLY A 228 19.89 -13.24 3.80
C GLY A 228 18.81 -12.31 3.24
N ASN A 229 17.55 -12.69 3.42
CA ASN A 229 16.43 -11.84 3.05
C ASN A 229 16.00 -11.02 4.27
N ASP A 230 16.54 -9.82 4.40
CA ASP A 230 16.49 -9.04 5.63
C ASP A 230 15.32 -8.04 5.65
N THR A 231 14.86 -7.70 6.84
CA THR A 231 13.90 -6.60 7.08
C THR A 231 14.60 -5.49 7.85
N LEU A 232 14.75 -4.32 7.24
CA LEU A 232 15.53 -3.21 7.78
C LEU A 232 14.67 -1.95 7.91
N ILE A 233 14.52 -1.42 9.12
CA ILE A 233 13.63 -0.29 9.44
C ILE A 233 14.40 0.83 10.17
N GLY A 234 14.50 2.02 9.58
CA GLY A 234 15.15 3.20 10.22
C GLY A 234 14.27 3.93 11.24
N GLU A 235 12.95 4.03 10.96
CA GLU A 235 11.96 4.81 11.72
C GLU A 235 12.15 6.34 11.76
N LYS A 236 13.05 6.89 12.58
CA LYS A 236 13.26 8.34 12.65
C LYS A 236 14.74 8.64 12.66
N GLY A 237 15.21 9.37 11.66
CA GLY A 237 16.60 9.77 11.61
C GLY A 237 16.99 10.02 10.16
N ASN A 238 18.23 10.47 9.94
CA ASN A 238 18.80 10.33 8.60
C ASN A 238 19.65 9.06 8.65
N ASP A 239 19.02 7.95 8.32
CA ASP A 239 19.55 6.61 8.52
C ASP A 239 20.38 6.16 7.32
N THR A 240 21.29 5.22 7.56
CA THR A 240 22.04 4.55 6.49
C THR A 240 21.75 3.07 6.55
N ILE A 241 21.06 2.56 5.53
CA ILE A 241 20.59 1.18 5.46
C ILE A 241 21.19 0.49 4.23
N ASP A 242 21.71 -0.71 4.44
CA ASP A 242 22.33 -1.57 3.42
C ASP A 242 21.83 -3.01 3.61
N GLY A 243 21.01 -3.48 2.66
CA GLY A 243 20.43 -4.82 2.63
C GLY A 243 21.52 -5.88 2.57
N GLY A 244 22.24 -5.89 1.45
CA GLY A 244 23.41 -6.74 1.25
C GLY A 244 23.15 -7.76 0.15
N SER A 245 22.92 -9.03 0.49
CA SER A 245 22.61 -10.05 -0.48
C SER A 245 21.41 -10.87 -0.06
N GLY A 246 20.44 -10.99 -0.95
CA GLY A 246 19.14 -11.60 -0.70
C GLY A 246 18.06 -10.64 -1.18
N ASP A 247 16.81 -11.04 -1.04
CA ASP A 247 15.67 -10.18 -1.40
C ASP A 247 15.25 -9.41 -0.14
N ASP A 248 15.68 -8.15 -0.02
CA ASP A 248 15.57 -7.36 1.22
C ASP A 248 14.32 -6.47 1.24
N ASP A 249 13.78 -6.21 2.44
CA ASP A 249 12.63 -5.32 2.69
C ASP A 249 13.07 -4.12 3.54
N ILE A 250 13.17 -2.95 2.90
CA ILE A 250 13.81 -1.76 3.44
C ILE A 250 12.80 -0.62 3.61
N ASP A 251 12.71 -0.08 4.83
CA ASP A 251 11.92 1.10 5.18
C ASP A 251 12.82 2.12 5.89
N GLY A 252 13.16 3.22 5.20
CA GLY A 252 13.97 4.31 5.80
C GLY A 252 13.27 4.99 6.97
N GLY A 253 11.94 5.01 6.97
CA GLY A 253 11.17 5.77 7.94
C GLY A 253 11.10 7.25 7.59
N LYS A 254 11.33 8.10 8.59
CA LYS A 254 11.18 9.55 8.48
C LYS A 254 12.53 10.21 8.35
N GLU A 255 12.52 11.31 7.58
CA GLU A 255 13.58 12.31 7.40
C GLU A 255 14.32 12.13 6.07
N ASN A 256 15.62 11.92 6.01
CA ASN A 256 16.28 11.77 4.70
C ASN A 256 17.32 10.66 4.78
N ASP A 257 16.95 9.53 4.22
CA ASP A 257 17.68 8.28 4.39
C ASP A 257 18.55 7.96 3.18
N LEU A 258 19.62 7.21 3.45
CA LEU A 258 20.50 6.64 2.43
C LEU A 258 20.31 5.12 2.42
N LEU A 259 19.71 4.63 1.34
CA LEU A 259 19.27 3.24 1.22
C LEU A 259 20.05 2.52 0.11
N THR A 260 20.45 1.29 0.37
CA THR A 260 21.13 0.40 -0.57
C THR A 260 20.50 -0.97 -0.44
N GLY A 261 20.05 -1.55 -1.56
CA GLY A 261 19.46 -2.88 -1.57
C GLY A 261 20.54 -3.95 -1.61
N GLY A 262 21.48 -3.81 -2.55
CA GLY A 262 22.57 -4.73 -2.76
C GLY A 262 22.29 -5.70 -3.91
N THR A 263 22.32 -7.00 -3.65
CA THR A 263 22.04 -8.01 -4.68
C THR A 263 20.80 -8.82 -4.34
N GLY A 264 19.86 -8.90 -5.26
CA GLY A 264 18.59 -9.61 -5.08
C GLY A 264 17.47 -8.72 -5.59
N ALA A 265 16.23 -9.17 -5.41
CA ALA A 265 15.06 -8.38 -5.77
C ALA A 265 14.53 -7.65 -4.52
N ASP A 266 14.95 -6.40 -4.35
CA ASP A 266 14.72 -5.65 -3.12
C ASP A 266 13.43 -4.83 -3.17
N ILE A 267 12.81 -4.64 -2.00
CA ILE A 267 11.61 -3.82 -1.82
C ILE A 267 11.93 -2.62 -0.95
N PHE A 268 11.72 -1.42 -1.49
CA PHE A 268 11.83 -0.16 -0.74
C PHE A 268 10.44 0.38 -0.43
N ARG A 269 10.09 0.47 0.84
CA ARG A 269 8.74 0.87 1.29
C ARG A 269 8.61 2.37 1.46
N TYR A 270 7.48 2.89 0.98
CA TYR A 270 7.11 4.29 1.11
C TYR A 270 5.68 4.46 1.64
N ALA A 271 5.51 5.46 2.48
CA ALA A 271 4.29 5.86 3.14
C ALA A 271 4.30 7.39 3.34
N ASN A 272 3.19 7.94 3.83
CA ASN A 272 3.09 9.37 4.09
C ASN A 272 4.11 9.83 5.15
N ASP A 273 4.71 11.00 4.93
CA ASP A 273 5.65 11.68 5.85
C ASP A 273 7.05 11.05 5.96
N MET A 274 7.53 10.33 4.92
CA MET A 274 8.85 9.69 4.94
C MET A 274 10.02 10.64 4.64
N GLY A 275 9.81 11.67 3.81
CA GLY A 275 10.80 12.73 3.60
C GLY A 275 11.50 12.66 2.25
N CYS A 276 12.83 12.87 2.19
CA CYS A 276 13.57 12.94 0.92
C CYS A 276 14.75 11.96 0.88
N ASP A 277 14.51 10.78 0.33
CA ASP A 277 15.44 9.66 0.44
C ASP A 277 16.27 9.45 -0.83
N THR A 278 17.39 8.77 -0.68
CA THR A 278 18.28 8.39 -1.78
C THR A 278 18.51 6.89 -1.80
N ILE A 279 18.14 6.23 -2.89
CA ILE A 279 18.47 4.82 -3.15
C ILE A 279 19.69 4.78 -4.06
N THR A 280 20.72 4.03 -3.66
CA THR A 280 22.04 4.12 -4.31
C THR A 280 22.27 3.16 -5.47
N ASP A 281 21.50 2.07 -5.55
CA ASP A 281 21.75 0.95 -6.47
C ASP A 281 20.49 0.31 -7.07
N PHE A 282 19.36 1.02 -7.08
CA PHE A 282 18.10 0.54 -7.63
C PHE A 282 18.24 0.00 -9.07
N THR A 283 17.84 -1.25 -9.26
CA THR A 283 17.92 -2.00 -10.51
C THR A 283 16.52 -2.21 -11.10
N SER A 284 16.20 -1.48 -12.16
CA SER A 284 14.89 -1.58 -12.81
C SER A 284 14.58 -2.98 -13.35
N GLY A 285 13.37 -3.46 -13.08
CA GLY A 285 12.87 -4.79 -13.41
C GLY A 285 13.29 -5.89 -12.45
N GLU A 286 14.09 -5.58 -11.43
CA GLU A 286 14.52 -6.46 -10.34
C GLU A 286 13.99 -5.92 -9.01
N ASP A 287 14.37 -4.68 -8.67
CA ASP A 287 13.95 -3.99 -7.45
C ASP A 287 12.59 -3.30 -7.61
N ARG A 288 11.93 -3.04 -6.49
CA ARG A 288 10.59 -2.46 -6.47
C ARG A 288 10.43 -1.40 -5.37
N LEU A 289 9.75 -0.31 -5.71
CA LEU A 289 9.25 0.65 -4.72
C LEU A 289 7.82 0.28 -4.32
N ASP A 290 7.60 -0.02 -3.04
CA ASP A 290 6.26 -0.19 -2.49
C ASP A 290 5.67 1.17 -2.09
N ILE A 291 4.77 1.66 -2.94
CA ILE A 291 4.03 2.91 -2.76
C ILE A 291 2.53 2.64 -2.57
N SER A 292 2.15 1.41 -2.25
CA SER A 292 0.75 1.00 -2.06
C SER A 292 0.04 1.78 -0.94
N LYS A 293 0.79 2.38 -0.01
CA LYS A 293 0.25 3.19 1.09
C LYS A 293 0.10 4.68 0.77
N LEU A 294 0.37 5.08 -0.47
CA LEU A 294 0.30 6.48 -0.92
C LEU A 294 -0.95 6.80 -1.74
N ASP A 295 -1.94 5.88 -1.79
CA ASP A 295 -3.15 6.01 -2.62
C ASP A 295 -2.81 6.20 -4.11
N ILE A 296 -1.82 5.46 -4.61
CA ILE A 296 -1.33 5.50 -6.01
C ILE A 296 -1.51 4.11 -6.61
N TRP A 297 -2.41 3.99 -7.58
CA TRP A 297 -2.74 2.73 -8.27
C TRP A 297 -2.26 2.69 -9.72
N ASP A 298 -1.79 3.81 -10.27
CA ASP A 298 -1.22 3.92 -11.62
C ASP A 298 0.01 4.83 -11.63
N ILE A 299 1.10 4.40 -12.29
CA ILE A 299 2.35 5.19 -12.34
C ILE A 299 2.19 6.52 -13.07
N SER A 300 1.17 6.69 -13.91
CA SER A 300 0.84 7.97 -14.54
C SER A 300 0.40 9.03 -13.54
N GLN A 301 0.01 8.63 -12.33
CA GLN A 301 -0.25 9.53 -11.20
C GLN A 301 1.05 10.08 -10.59
N LEU A 302 2.20 9.45 -10.86
CA LEU A 302 3.51 9.88 -10.36
C LEU A 302 4.13 10.97 -11.22
N THR A 303 4.85 11.88 -10.57
CA THR A 303 5.72 12.83 -11.25
C THR A 303 7.16 12.34 -11.19
N ILE A 304 7.61 11.67 -12.26
CA ILE A 304 8.97 11.17 -12.42
C ILE A 304 9.78 12.16 -13.28
N THR A 305 10.96 12.56 -12.80
CA THR A 305 11.81 13.58 -13.42
C THR A 305 13.27 13.15 -13.47
N GLN A 306 13.97 13.45 -14.56
CA GLN A 306 15.42 13.22 -14.66
C GLN A 306 16.21 14.37 -14.00
N VAL A 307 17.09 14.05 -13.06
CA VAL A 307 17.98 15.00 -12.36
C VAL A 307 19.43 14.56 -12.50
N GLY A 308 20.12 15.11 -13.49
CA GLY A 308 21.48 14.64 -13.82
C GLY A 308 21.43 13.20 -14.34
N ASP A 309 22.17 12.30 -13.70
CA ASP A 309 22.19 10.87 -14.04
C ASP A 309 21.16 10.07 -13.20
N ASN A 310 20.35 10.74 -12.37
CA ASN A 310 19.43 10.10 -11.41
C ASN A 310 17.97 10.32 -11.83
N ALA A 311 17.12 9.32 -11.55
CA ALA A 311 15.68 9.46 -11.64
C ALA A 311 15.15 9.98 -10.30
N ARG A 312 14.20 10.91 -10.33
CA ARG A 312 13.55 11.44 -9.14
C ARG A 312 12.04 11.28 -9.24
N ILE A 313 11.47 10.57 -8.28
CA ILE A 313 10.03 10.34 -8.16
C ILE A 313 9.51 11.26 -7.05
N ASN A 314 8.55 12.13 -7.38
CA ASN A 314 7.99 13.09 -6.42
C ASN A 314 6.62 12.59 -5.92
N PHE A 315 6.44 12.55 -4.60
CA PHE A 315 5.22 12.04 -3.95
C PHE A 315 4.27 13.16 -3.47
N GLY A 316 4.64 14.44 -3.65
CA GLY A 316 3.87 15.59 -3.14
C GLY A 316 4.50 16.18 -1.87
N ASP A 317 4.02 17.35 -1.42
CA ASP A 317 4.47 18.03 -0.18
C ASP A 317 6.00 18.15 0.04
N PHE A 318 6.75 18.28 -1.06
CA PHE A 318 8.22 18.33 -1.10
C PHE A 318 8.93 17.00 -0.74
N GLN A 319 8.22 15.87 -0.72
CA GLN A 319 8.78 14.53 -0.56
C GLN A 319 9.14 13.94 -1.91
N TYR A 320 10.29 13.26 -1.98
CA TYR A 320 10.74 12.57 -3.17
C TYR A 320 11.73 11.48 -2.82
N VAL A 321 11.87 10.51 -3.71
CA VAL A 321 13.01 9.59 -3.71
C VAL A 321 13.87 9.86 -4.93
N GLU A 322 15.19 9.87 -4.73
CA GLU A 322 16.17 9.94 -5.81
C GLU A 322 16.85 8.59 -5.99
N LEU A 323 16.72 8.02 -7.20
CA LEU A 323 17.32 6.76 -7.60
C LEU A 323 18.64 7.05 -8.34
N THR A 324 19.75 6.74 -7.68
CA THR A 324 21.09 7.10 -8.19
C THR A 324 21.45 6.28 -9.42
N GLY A 325 21.84 6.94 -10.51
CA GLY A 325 22.28 6.26 -11.73
C GLY A 325 21.17 5.61 -12.56
N VAL A 326 19.91 5.79 -12.17
CA VAL A 326 18.73 5.29 -12.90
C VAL A 326 18.23 6.36 -13.87
N ASN A 327 17.87 5.95 -15.09
CA ASN A 327 17.21 6.83 -16.05
C ASN A 327 15.68 6.80 -15.83
N ALA A 328 15.06 7.96 -15.73
CA ALA A 328 13.61 8.10 -15.50
C ALA A 328 12.77 7.41 -16.57
N ASP A 329 13.24 7.39 -17.83
CA ASP A 329 12.54 6.76 -18.95
C ASP A 329 12.60 5.22 -18.92
N ASP A 330 13.47 4.65 -18.09
CA ASP A 330 13.62 3.18 -17.96
C ASP A 330 12.62 2.59 -16.94
N LEU A 331 11.98 3.43 -16.11
CA LEU A 331 11.00 2.99 -15.11
C LEU A 331 9.65 2.62 -15.74
N THR A 332 9.08 1.51 -15.27
CA THR A 332 7.84 0.88 -15.75
C THR A 332 6.98 0.42 -14.58
N ASN A 333 5.76 -0.06 -14.85
CA ASN A 333 4.88 -0.63 -13.82
C ASN A 333 5.51 -1.80 -13.04
N ALA A 334 6.52 -2.48 -13.58
CA ALA A 334 7.18 -3.60 -12.90
C ALA A 334 8.02 -3.13 -11.69
N ASP A 335 8.49 -1.88 -11.72
CA ASP A 335 9.37 -1.28 -10.71
C ASP A 335 8.60 -0.78 -9.46
N PHE A 336 7.28 -0.96 -9.44
CA PHE A 336 6.43 -0.45 -8.36
C PHE A 336 5.49 -1.55 -7.81
N ILE A 337 5.20 -1.48 -6.52
CA ILE A 337 4.01 -2.09 -5.91
C ILE A 337 3.03 -0.94 -5.68
N LEU A 338 1.90 -1.00 -6.38
CA LEU A 338 0.86 0.03 -6.39
C LEU A 338 -0.31 -0.38 -5.50
N ASP A 339 -1.13 0.59 -5.11
CA ASP A 339 -2.38 0.35 -4.39
C ASP A 339 -3.40 -0.36 -5.31
N GLU A 340 -4.39 -1.01 -4.70
CA GLU A 340 -5.53 -1.54 -5.45
C GLU A 340 -6.38 -0.36 -5.96
N ALA A 341 -6.72 -0.37 -7.25
CA ALA A 341 -7.63 0.63 -7.80
C ALA A 341 -8.96 0.61 -6.99
N PRO A 342 -9.51 1.77 -6.61
CA PRO A 342 -10.69 1.82 -5.75
C PRO A 342 -11.86 1.07 -6.38
N GLU A 343 -12.50 0.17 -5.60
CA GLU A 343 -13.71 -0.52 -6.05
C GLU A 343 -14.83 0.48 -6.37
N MET A 344 -15.36 0.37 -7.59
CA MET A 344 -16.43 1.20 -8.17
C MET A 344 -17.76 1.05 -7.39
N ILE A 345 -17.92 1.81 -6.32
CA ILE A 345 -19.21 1.95 -5.62
C ILE A 345 -19.69 3.38 -5.83
N SER A 346 -20.65 3.56 -6.74
CA SER A 346 -21.39 4.80 -6.86
C SER A 346 -22.27 5.06 -5.63
N SER A 347 -22.55 6.33 -5.39
CA SER A 347 -23.33 6.83 -4.28
C SER A 347 -24.33 7.88 -4.76
N GLU A 348 -25.11 8.45 -3.83
CA GLU A 348 -26.00 9.60 -4.12
C GLU A 348 -25.26 10.95 -3.95
N GLY A 349 -23.93 10.91 -3.84
CA GLY A 349 -23.03 12.05 -3.71
C GLY A 349 -22.13 12.18 -4.93
N GLY A 350 -21.33 13.25 -4.97
CA GLY A 350 -20.36 13.43 -6.06
C GLY A 350 -19.24 12.38 -5.99
N ASP A 351 -19.13 11.55 -7.01
CA ASP A 351 -18.18 10.45 -7.08
C ASP A 351 -17.11 10.69 -8.18
N ASN A 352 -15.91 10.15 -7.95
CA ASN A 352 -14.84 10.09 -8.95
C ASN A 352 -14.55 8.62 -9.25
N LEU A 353 -14.92 8.15 -10.44
CA LEU A 353 -14.77 6.77 -10.87
C LEU A 353 -13.80 6.67 -12.07
N TRP A 354 -13.23 5.48 -12.25
CA TRP A 354 -12.42 5.11 -13.41
C TRP A 354 -12.76 3.68 -13.82
N GLY A 355 -13.00 3.44 -15.10
CA GLY A 355 -13.10 2.09 -15.64
C GLY A 355 -11.72 1.50 -15.95
N THR A 356 -11.74 0.41 -16.69
CA THR A 356 -10.62 -0.47 -16.99
C THR A 356 -10.32 -0.47 -18.50
N GLU A 357 -9.51 -1.43 -18.95
CA GLU A 357 -9.25 -1.66 -20.39
C GLU A 357 -10.25 -2.65 -21.00
N ALA A 358 -11.32 -2.98 -20.29
CA ALA A 358 -12.36 -3.90 -20.72
C ALA A 358 -13.71 -3.21 -20.62
N ALA A 359 -14.65 -3.64 -21.46
CA ALA A 359 -16.03 -3.15 -21.44
C ALA A 359 -16.65 -3.14 -20.03
N ASP A 360 -16.92 -1.96 -19.54
CA ASP A 360 -17.43 -1.64 -18.22
C ASP A 360 -18.90 -1.23 -18.25
N SER A 361 -19.57 -1.41 -17.11
CA SER A 361 -20.95 -0.98 -16.91
C SER A 361 -21.05 -0.16 -15.63
N ILE A 362 -21.25 1.14 -15.80
CA ILE A 362 -21.09 2.14 -14.77
C ILE A 362 -22.42 2.89 -14.59
N ASP A 363 -22.94 2.93 -13.37
CA ASP A 363 -24.15 3.66 -12.99
C ASP A 363 -23.83 4.58 -11.81
N LEU A 364 -23.82 5.89 -12.05
CA LEU A 364 -23.40 6.93 -11.10
C LEU A 364 -24.52 7.41 -10.17
N MET A 365 -25.75 6.91 -10.35
CA MET A 365 -26.93 7.27 -9.54
C MET A 365 -27.25 8.78 -9.50
N GLY A 366 -26.67 9.54 -8.59
CA GLY A 366 -26.88 10.97 -8.54
C GLY A 366 -25.80 11.66 -7.73
N GLY A 367 -25.49 12.92 -8.04
CA GLY A 367 -24.24 13.49 -7.59
C GLY A 367 -23.83 14.65 -8.48
N SER A 368 -22.54 14.82 -8.65
CA SER A 368 -21.96 15.68 -9.68
C SER A 368 -20.63 15.02 -9.93
N ASP A 369 -20.67 14.09 -10.85
CA ASP A 369 -19.74 12.97 -10.88
C ASP A 369 -18.66 13.21 -11.93
N ARG A 370 -17.51 12.56 -11.75
CA ARG A 370 -16.44 12.54 -12.74
C ARG A 370 -16.05 11.11 -13.03
N ILE A 371 -16.19 10.70 -14.27
CA ILE A 371 -15.86 9.35 -14.74
C ILE A 371 -14.95 9.44 -15.96
N ARG A 372 -14.02 8.49 -16.03
CA ARG A 372 -13.29 8.12 -17.25
C ARG A 372 -13.40 6.62 -17.43
N ALA A 373 -14.11 6.16 -18.45
CA ALA A 373 -14.45 4.76 -18.61
C ALA A 373 -13.25 3.94 -19.10
N GLY A 374 -12.45 4.46 -20.03
CA GLY A 374 -11.14 3.91 -20.34
C GLY A 374 -11.08 3.35 -21.75
N ALA A 375 -10.79 2.06 -21.90
CA ALA A 375 -10.80 1.40 -23.19
C ALA A 375 -11.77 0.23 -23.19
N GLY A 376 -12.31 -0.10 -24.35
CA GLY A 376 -13.34 -1.12 -24.54
C GLY A 376 -14.73 -0.53 -24.60
N ASP A 377 -15.67 -1.25 -25.22
CA ASP A 377 -17.04 -0.74 -25.44
C ASP A 377 -17.81 -0.56 -24.10
N ASP A 378 -17.80 0.65 -23.55
CA ASP A 378 -18.31 0.95 -22.21
C ASP A 378 -19.79 1.36 -22.22
N THR A 379 -20.45 1.18 -21.08
CA THR A 379 -21.81 1.70 -20.85
C THR A 379 -21.84 2.53 -19.57
N VAL A 380 -22.01 3.84 -19.72
CA VAL A 380 -21.98 4.81 -18.62
C VAL A 380 -23.32 5.51 -18.46
N MET A 381 -23.85 5.51 -17.24
CA MET A 381 -25.05 6.25 -16.84
C MET A 381 -24.69 7.31 -15.78
N GLY A 382 -24.76 8.58 -16.16
CA GLY A 382 -24.48 9.75 -15.32
C GLY A 382 -25.48 9.96 -14.19
N GLY A 383 -26.75 9.62 -14.44
CA GLY A 383 -27.78 9.70 -13.41
C GLY A 383 -28.25 11.13 -13.19
N ALA A 384 -28.32 11.61 -11.95
CA ALA A 384 -28.80 12.95 -11.63
C ALA A 384 -27.69 13.85 -11.11
N GLY A 385 -27.29 14.89 -11.83
CA GLY A 385 -26.17 15.67 -11.36
C GLY A 385 -25.72 16.79 -12.27
N LYS A 386 -24.41 16.98 -12.29
CA LYS A 386 -23.70 17.84 -13.25
C LYS A 386 -22.43 17.10 -13.52
N ASP A 387 -22.55 16.16 -14.44
CA ASP A 387 -21.62 15.06 -14.53
C ASP A 387 -20.59 15.36 -15.60
N THR A 388 -19.41 14.81 -15.45
CA THR A 388 -18.32 14.88 -16.42
C THR A 388 -17.93 13.46 -16.78
N ILE A 389 -18.32 13.03 -17.96
CA ILE A 389 -18.19 11.66 -18.45
C ILE A 389 -17.25 11.64 -19.64
N GLU A 390 -16.15 10.91 -19.51
CA GLU A 390 -15.20 10.59 -20.59
C GLU A 390 -15.37 9.10 -20.90
N GLY A 391 -15.77 8.74 -22.13
CA GLY A 391 -15.89 7.37 -22.63
C GLY A 391 -14.51 6.76 -22.80
N GLY A 392 -13.79 7.19 -23.84
CA GLY A 392 -12.39 6.87 -24.02
C GLY A 392 -12.14 6.24 -25.39
N ASP A 393 -11.43 5.11 -25.43
CA ASP A 393 -11.17 4.38 -26.68
C ASP A 393 -12.24 3.28 -26.88
N ASP A 394 -12.58 2.99 -28.14
CA ASP A 394 -13.63 2.04 -28.58
C ASP A 394 -15.06 2.62 -28.50
N ASN A 395 -16.11 1.80 -28.72
CA ASN A 395 -17.46 2.34 -29.00
C ASN A 395 -18.30 2.38 -27.72
N ASP A 396 -18.54 3.58 -27.23
CA ASP A 396 -19.17 3.79 -25.93
C ASP A 396 -20.65 4.16 -26.01
N LEU A 397 -21.39 3.78 -24.97
CA LEU A 397 -22.76 4.25 -24.72
C LEU A 397 -22.76 5.16 -23.49
N ILE A 398 -23.00 6.45 -23.70
CA ILE A 398 -23.05 7.47 -22.65
C ILE A 398 -24.49 8.00 -22.50
N LEU A 399 -25.03 7.90 -21.29
CA LEU A 399 -26.32 8.47 -20.89
C LEU A 399 -26.05 9.55 -19.83
N GLY A 400 -26.15 10.83 -20.22
CA GLY A 400 -25.90 11.97 -19.32
C GLY A 400 -26.91 12.05 -18.17
N GLY A 401 -28.17 11.73 -18.43
CA GLY A 401 -29.23 11.76 -17.44
C GLY A 401 -29.79 13.16 -17.19
N SER A 402 -30.02 13.53 -15.93
CA SER A 402 -30.55 14.86 -15.60
C SER A 402 -29.45 15.74 -15.06
N GLY A 403 -29.22 16.91 -15.65
CA GLY A 403 -28.13 17.73 -15.19
C GLY A 403 -27.79 18.90 -16.07
N ALA A 404 -26.51 19.19 -16.19
CA ALA A 404 -25.96 20.11 -17.17
C ALA A 404 -24.53 19.62 -17.35
N ASP A 405 -24.44 18.61 -18.20
CA ASP A 405 -23.41 17.60 -18.16
C ASP A 405 -22.33 17.89 -19.22
N ARG A 406 -21.18 17.27 -19.04
CA ARG A 406 -20.06 17.31 -19.99
C ARG A 406 -19.79 15.89 -20.41
N LEU A 407 -20.09 15.58 -21.66
CA LEU A 407 -19.99 14.23 -22.21
C LEU A 407 -18.93 14.25 -23.31
N TYR A 408 -17.96 13.35 -23.20
CA TYR A 408 -16.87 13.15 -24.16
C TYR A 408 -16.91 11.70 -24.60
N GLY A 409 -17.14 11.42 -25.90
CA GLY A 409 -17.04 10.07 -26.46
C GLY A 409 -15.57 9.65 -26.65
N ASP A 410 -14.75 10.60 -27.12
CA ASP A 410 -13.33 10.47 -27.42
C ASP A 410 -13.06 9.69 -28.74
N ALA A 411 -12.66 8.42 -28.74
CA ALA A 411 -12.25 7.72 -29.95
C ALA A 411 -13.04 6.43 -30.17
N GLY A 412 -13.93 6.42 -31.15
CA GLY A 412 -14.81 5.29 -31.41
C GLY A 412 -16.05 5.74 -32.15
N ASN A 413 -16.96 4.82 -32.44
CA ASN A 413 -18.28 5.19 -32.95
C ASN A 413 -19.26 5.20 -31.77
N ASP A 414 -19.40 6.35 -31.14
CA ASP A 414 -20.07 6.49 -29.85
C ASP A 414 -21.56 6.75 -29.98
N VAL A 415 -22.30 6.40 -28.93
CA VAL A 415 -23.72 6.71 -28.78
C VAL A 415 -23.91 7.55 -27.52
N ILE A 416 -24.23 8.84 -27.70
CA ILE A 416 -24.31 9.80 -26.61
C ILE A 416 -25.72 10.41 -26.51
N TYR A 417 -26.30 10.34 -25.32
CA TYR A 417 -27.55 11.02 -24.97
C TYR A 417 -27.31 12.06 -23.87
N GLY A 418 -27.54 13.34 -24.17
CA GLY A 418 -27.51 14.43 -23.19
C GLY A 418 -28.72 14.42 -22.23
N ASP A 419 -29.85 13.87 -22.69
CA ASP A 419 -31.10 13.72 -21.95
C ASP A 419 -31.73 15.05 -21.48
N ALA A 420 -31.47 15.51 -20.26
CA ALA A 420 -32.14 16.67 -19.68
C ALA A 420 -31.16 17.62 -19.02
N GLY A 421 -30.78 18.68 -19.71
CA GLY A 421 -29.80 19.61 -19.18
C GLY A 421 -29.42 20.65 -20.22
N ASN A 422 -28.55 21.60 -19.88
CA ASN A 422 -27.88 22.33 -20.97
C ASN A 422 -26.50 21.71 -21.08
N ASP A 423 -26.36 20.77 -21.99
CA ASP A 423 -25.25 19.83 -22.01
C ASP A 423 -24.16 20.32 -22.96
N LEU A 424 -22.94 19.86 -22.69
CA LEU A 424 -21.80 20.04 -23.57
C LEU A 424 -21.36 18.65 -24.00
N ILE A 425 -21.53 18.34 -25.27
CA ILE A 425 -21.23 17.04 -25.86
C ILE A 425 -20.11 17.22 -26.89
N LEU A 426 -19.04 16.48 -26.72
CA LEU A 426 -17.97 16.32 -27.70
C LEU A 426 -17.94 14.85 -28.07
N ALA A 427 -18.37 14.49 -29.27
CA ALA A 427 -18.47 13.11 -29.70
C ALA A 427 -17.06 12.53 -29.88
N GLY A 428 -16.26 13.14 -30.78
CA GLY A 428 -14.82 12.89 -30.82
C GLY A 428 -14.37 12.46 -32.21
N THR A 429 -13.73 11.30 -32.32
CA THR A 429 -13.36 10.73 -33.63
C THR A 429 -14.05 9.41 -33.85
N GLY A 430 -14.62 9.21 -35.03
CA GLY A 430 -15.39 8.03 -35.43
C GLY A 430 -16.77 8.46 -35.89
N ASP A 431 -17.57 7.54 -36.42
CA ASP A 431 -18.92 7.87 -36.90
C ASP A 431 -19.90 7.83 -35.73
N ASP A 432 -20.20 8.98 -35.13
CA ASP A 432 -20.91 9.10 -33.85
C ASP A 432 -22.42 9.29 -33.99
N TYR A 433 -23.17 8.89 -32.97
CA TYR A 433 -24.58 9.24 -32.79
C TYR A 433 -24.76 10.09 -31.53
N VAL A 434 -25.30 11.29 -31.69
CA VAL A 434 -25.56 12.21 -30.57
C VAL A 434 -27.00 12.68 -30.56
N ASN A 435 -27.64 12.62 -29.39
CA ASN A 435 -28.91 13.26 -29.09
C ASN A 435 -28.73 14.22 -27.91
N GLY A 436 -28.88 15.53 -28.14
CA GLY A 436 -28.74 16.58 -27.13
C GLY A 436 -29.80 16.49 -26.04
N GLY A 437 -31.04 16.22 -26.44
CA GLY A 437 -32.17 16.01 -25.54
C GLY A 437 -33.00 17.26 -25.31
N ASN A 438 -33.16 17.68 -24.05
CA ASN A 438 -34.00 18.83 -23.72
C ASN A 438 -33.14 20.00 -23.23
N LYS A 439 -33.55 21.21 -23.59
CA LYS A 439 -32.91 22.52 -23.32
C LYS A 439 -31.81 22.79 -24.34
N ASN A 440 -30.89 23.70 -24.00
CA ASN A 440 -30.03 24.33 -24.97
C ASN A 440 -28.64 23.72 -24.89
N ASP A 441 -28.33 22.87 -25.85
CA ASP A 441 -27.15 22.04 -25.85
C ASP A 441 -26.06 22.61 -26.75
N ARG A 442 -24.83 22.16 -26.50
CA ARG A 442 -23.68 22.39 -27.39
C ARG A 442 -23.11 21.06 -27.80
N ILE A 443 -23.22 20.75 -29.08
CA ILE A 443 -22.83 19.48 -29.66
C ILE A 443 -21.69 19.72 -30.65
N TYR A 444 -20.62 18.96 -30.52
CA TYR A 444 -19.51 18.92 -31.46
C TYR A 444 -19.32 17.46 -31.91
N GLY A 445 -19.57 17.14 -33.17
CA GLY A 445 -19.30 15.79 -33.73
C GLY A 445 -17.80 15.54 -33.86
N ALA A 446 -17.09 16.56 -34.37
CA ALA A 446 -15.65 16.64 -34.56
C ALA A 446 -15.11 15.86 -35.77
N GLY A 447 -14.93 14.55 -35.76
CA GLY A 447 -14.33 13.86 -36.91
C GLY A 447 -14.94 12.51 -37.21
N GLY A 448 -15.68 12.39 -38.30
CA GLY A 448 -16.40 11.20 -38.71
C GLY A 448 -17.62 11.58 -39.53
N ASN A 449 -18.44 10.60 -39.92
CA ASN A 449 -19.76 10.89 -40.51
C ASN A 449 -20.79 10.78 -39.39
N ASP A 450 -21.05 11.89 -38.74
CA ASP A 450 -21.79 11.92 -37.49
C ASP A 450 -23.29 12.09 -37.73
N THR A 451 -24.11 11.56 -36.82
CA THR A 451 -25.55 11.82 -36.75
C THR A 451 -25.84 12.60 -35.49
N LEU A 452 -26.18 13.87 -35.65
CA LEU A 452 -26.34 14.83 -34.55
C LEU A 452 -27.77 15.35 -34.50
N ASP A 453 -28.45 15.20 -33.36
CA ASP A 453 -29.80 15.72 -33.13
C ASP A 453 -29.86 16.59 -31.88
N GLY A 454 -30.18 17.88 -32.05
CA GLY A 454 -30.35 18.85 -30.96
C GLY A 454 -31.63 18.63 -30.14
N GLU A 455 -32.65 18.00 -30.72
CA GLU A 455 -33.96 17.81 -30.08
C GLU A 455 -34.64 19.11 -29.63
N ASN A 456 -34.97 19.33 -28.36
CA ASN A 456 -35.78 20.49 -27.95
C ASN A 456 -34.92 21.56 -27.32
N GLY A 457 -34.68 22.67 -28.00
CA GLY A 457 -33.68 23.60 -27.50
C GLY A 457 -33.49 24.84 -28.34
N ASN A 458 -32.54 25.67 -27.91
CA ASN A 458 -31.88 26.56 -28.85
C ASN A 458 -30.43 26.09 -28.88
N ASP A 459 -30.15 25.19 -29.79
CA ASP A 459 -28.97 24.36 -29.76
C ASP A 459 -27.86 24.97 -30.60
N LYS A 460 -26.64 24.53 -30.31
CA LYS A 460 -25.47 24.86 -31.11
C LYS A 460 -24.80 23.57 -31.52
N ILE A 461 -24.78 23.31 -32.81
CA ILE A 461 -24.31 22.06 -33.37
C ILE A 461 -23.21 22.36 -34.37
N TRP A 462 -22.06 21.71 -34.18
CA TRP A 462 -20.96 21.70 -35.13
C TRP A 462 -20.74 20.25 -35.56
N GLY A 463 -20.91 19.94 -36.84
CA GLY A 463 -20.65 18.63 -37.42
C GLY A 463 -19.18 18.27 -37.29
N GLY A 464 -18.33 19.02 -37.99
CA GLY A 464 -16.88 18.88 -37.89
C GLY A 464 -16.30 18.47 -39.23
N ALA A 465 -15.64 17.32 -39.30
CA ALA A 465 -15.05 16.81 -40.53
C ALA A 465 -15.65 15.45 -40.87
N GLY A 466 -16.09 15.28 -42.12
CA GLY A 466 -16.82 14.12 -42.61
C GLY A 466 -18.21 14.52 -43.06
N ASN A 467 -19.01 13.57 -43.55
CA ASN A 467 -20.32 13.87 -44.12
C ASN A 467 -21.40 13.68 -43.06
N ASP A 468 -21.84 14.77 -42.46
CA ASP A 468 -22.67 14.73 -41.26
C ASP A 468 -24.17 14.80 -41.58
N LEU A 469 -24.98 14.17 -40.73
CA LEU A 469 -26.44 14.28 -40.71
C LEU A 469 -26.85 15.07 -39.47
N ILE A 470 -27.32 16.29 -39.65
CA ILE A 470 -27.57 17.22 -38.54
C ILE A 470 -29.02 17.69 -38.49
N SER A 471 -29.68 17.46 -37.36
CA SER A 471 -31.01 17.96 -37.02
C SER A 471 -30.91 18.97 -35.86
N GLY A 472 -31.40 20.19 -36.07
CA GLY A 472 -31.55 21.19 -35.01
C GLY A 472 -32.71 20.87 -34.06
N GLY A 473 -33.69 20.10 -34.52
CA GLY A 473 -34.86 19.74 -33.73
C GLY A 473 -35.84 20.91 -33.59
N ALA A 474 -35.98 21.49 -32.42
CA ALA A 474 -36.97 22.51 -32.13
C ALA A 474 -36.43 23.65 -31.28
N GLY A 475 -36.05 24.75 -31.91
CA GLY A 475 -36.24 26.08 -31.35
C GLY A 475 -35.61 27.19 -32.16
N LYS A 476 -34.37 27.56 -31.87
CA LYS A 476 -33.65 28.61 -32.62
C LYS A 476 -32.20 28.21 -32.63
N ASP A 477 -31.86 27.44 -33.63
CA ASP A 477 -30.67 26.63 -33.63
C ASP A 477 -29.57 27.30 -34.45
N LEU A 478 -28.32 27.04 -34.06
CA LEU A 478 -27.13 27.47 -34.78
C LEU A 478 -26.39 26.21 -35.20
N ILE A 479 -26.38 25.96 -36.50
CA ILE A 479 -25.81 24.75 -37.09
C ILE A 479 -24.69 25.13 -38.05
N ASP A 480 -23.59 24.39 -37.96
CA ASP A 480 -22.41 24.48 -38.81
C ASP A 480 -22.01 23.05 -39.18
N GLY A 481 -22.16 22.67 -40.46
CA GLY A 481 -21.82 21.34 -40.97
C GLY A 481 -20.33 21.08 -40.85
N GLY A 482 -19.53 21.87 -41.56
CA GLY A 482 -18.08 21.87 -41.44
C GLY A 482 -17.41 21.42 -42.73
N ASP A 483 -16.47 20.47 -42.65
CA ASP A 483 -15.77 19.93 -43.80
C ASP A 483 -16.43 18.62 -44.25
N GLY A 484 -17.14 18.58 -45.38
CA GLY A 484 -17.75 17.36 -45.90
C GLY A 484 -19.00 17.64 -46.71
N ASP A 485 -19.62 16.60 -47.28
CA ASP A 485 -20.93 16.76 -47.93
C ASP A 485 -22.02 16.54 -46.87
N ASP A 486 -22.49 17.62 -46.25
CA ASP A 486 -23.38 17.56 -45.08
C ASP A 486 -24.86 17.59 -45.45
N THR A 487 -25.71 17.05 -44.57
CA THR A 487 -27.16 17.10 -44.70
C THR A 487 -27.78 17.71 -43.43
N ILE A 488 -28.38 18.89 -43.57
CA ILE A 488 -28.79 19.75 -42.44
C ILE A 488 -30.30 20.01 -42.49
N ASP A 489 -31.00 19.67 -41.41
CA ASP A 489 -32.39 20.06 -41.13
C ASP A 489 -32.41 20.99 -39.90
N GLY A 490 -32.76 22.26 -40.09
CA GLY A 490 -32.90 23.21 -38.99
C GLY A 490 -34.07 22.86 -38.05
N GLY A 491 -35.10 22.19 -38.56
CA GLY A 491 -36.27 21.79 -37.80
C GLY A 491 -37.25 22.95 -37.51
N TRP A 492 -37.81 22.96 -36.30
CA TRP A 492 -38.81 23.95 -35.88
C TRP A 492 -38.14 25.19 -35.31
N GLY A 493 -37.96 26.22 -36.13
CA GLY A 493 -37.33 27.40 -35.57
C GLY A 493 -37.16 28.56 -36.51
N ASP A 494 -36.48 29.58 -35.98
CA ASP A 494 -35.83 30.56 -36.85
C ASP A 494 -34.34 30.28 -36.74
N ASP A 495 -33.81 29.49 -37.67
CA ASP A 495 -32.51 28.82 -37.51
C ASP A 495 -31.41 29.49 -38.35
N ASN A 496 -30.16 29.36 -37.90
CA ASN A 496 -28.98 29.83 -38.65
C ASN A 496 -28.13 28.63 -39.04
N LEU A 497 -28.03 28.40 -40.34
CA LEU A 497 -27.43 27.22 -40.92
C LEU A 497 -26.19 27.64 -41.71
N THR A 498 -25.12 26.89 -41.56
CA THR A 498 -23.86 27.02 -42.29
C THR A 498 -23.51 25.63 -42.78
N GLY A 499 -23.28 25.47 -44.08
CA GLY A 499 -22.90 24.19 -44.67
C GLY A 499 -21.43 23.91 -44.43
N GLY A 500 -20.58 24.90 -44.75
CA GLY A 500 -19.14 24.81 -44.63
C GLY A 500 -18.49 24.56 -45.99
N THR A 501 -17.70 23.50 -46.11
CA THR A 501 -17.05 23.13 -47.38
C THR A 501 -17.52 21.76 -47.82
N GLY A 502 -17.86 21.62 -49.10
CA GLY A 502 -18.39 20.38 -49.66
C GLY A 502 -19.73 20.67 -50.31
N ALA A 503 -20.39 19.62 -50.80
CA ALA A 503 -21.68 19.76 -51.48
C ALA A 503 -22.83 19.46 -50.50
N ASP A 504 -23.36 20.52 -49.89
CA ASP A 504 -24.29 20.40 -48.77
C ASP A 504 -25.75 20.31 -49.21
N ILE A 505 -26.57 19.66 -48.39
CA ILE A 505 -28.02 19.57 -48.56
C ILE A 505 -28.72 20.18 -47.36
N PHE A 506 -29.44 21.28 -47.58
CA PHE A 506 -30.32 21.87 -46.58
C PHE A 506 -31.74 21.38 -46.79
N VAL A 507 -32.28 20.64 -45.83
CA VAL A 507 -33.61 20.05 -45.88
C VAL A 507 -34.62 20.98 -45.24
N PHE A 508 -35.70 21.29 -45.96
CA PHE A 508 -36.78 22.12 -45.45
C PHE A 508 -38.12 21.43 -45.61
N ASP A 509 -38.89 21.42 -44.53
CA ASP A 509 -40.27 20.98 -44.54
C ASP A 509 -41.24 22.04 -43.99
N ASP A 510 -42.50 21.64 -43.79
CA ASP A 510 -43.57 22.55 -43.36
C ASP A 510 -43.50 22.94 -41.87
N ARG A 511 -42.42 22.55 -41.16
CA ARG A 511 -42.17 22.83 -39.75
C ARG A 511 -41.25 24.04 -39.54
N MET A 512 -40.52 24.48 -40.58
CA MET A 512 -39.64 25.64 -40.53
C MET A 512 -40.39 26.95 -40.23
N ARG A 513 -39.67 28.00 -39.80
CA ARG A 513 -40.18 29.38 -39.86
C ARG A 513 -39.26 30.27 -40.67
N ALA A 514 -38.37 31.01 -40.03
CA ALA A 514 -37.58 32.05 -40.67
C ALA A 514 -36.10 31.72 -40.58
N ASP A 515 -35.63 30.92 -41.54
CA ASP A 515 -34.28 30.37 -41.50
C ASP A 515 -33.32 31.18 -42.36
N THR A 516 -32.05 31.09 -42.01
CA THR A 516 -30.96 31.80 -42.68
C THR A 516 -29.84 30.82 -42.98
N ILE A 517 -29.47 30.68 -44.26
CA ILE A 517 -28.24 30.01 -44.68
C ILE A 517 -27.17 31.07 -44.92
N THR A 518 -26.00 30.89 -44.31
CA THR A 518 -24.97 31.95 -44.26
C THR A 518 -23.92 31.88 -45.36
N ASP A 519 -23.78 30.72 -46.02
CA ASP A 519 -22.66 30.42 -46.93
C ASP A 519 -23.04 29.58 -48.17
N PHE A 520 -24.32 29.56 -48.55
CA PHE A 520 -24.80 28.81 -49.71
C PHE A 520 -23.98 29.05 -50.98
N THR A 521 -23.44 27.97 -51.55
CA THR A 521 -22.58 27.96 -52.73
C THR A 521 -23.33 27.43 -53.95
N ASP A 522 -23.60 28.32 -54.91
CA ASP A 522 -24.24 28.02 -56.20
C ASP A 522 -23.54 26.87 -56.96
N GLY A 523 -24.34 25.91 -57.42
CA GLY A 523 -23.87 24.76 -58.20
C GLY A 523 -23.09 23.70 -57.41
N GLU A 524 -22.96 23.87 -56.09
CA GLU A 524 -22.37 22.91 -55.15
C GLU A 524 -23.43 22.47 -54.13
N ASP A 525 -24.04 23.42 -53.44
CA ASP A 525 -25.07 23.18 -52.41
C ASP A 525 -26.47 23.03 -53.00
N ARG A 526 -27.35 22.38 -52.24
CA ARG A 526 -28.72 22.08 -52.67
C ARG A 526 -29.73 22.29 -51.55
N LEU A 527 -30.87 22.83 -51.93
CA LEU A 527 -32.02 23.03 -51.05
C LEU A 527 -33.06 21.93 -51.34
N ASP A 528 -33.30 21.02 -50.39
CA ASP A 528 -34.36 20.03 -50.51
C ASP A 528 -35.73 20.64 -50.19
N MET A 529 -36.50 20.86 -51.25
CA MET A 529 -37.83 21.47 -51.23
C MET A 529 -38.95 20.42 -51.36
N THR A 530 -38.63 19.13 -51.28
CA THR A 530 -39.56 18.02 -51.56
C THR A 530 -40.85 18.11 -50.73
N ALA A 531 -40.75 18.53 -49.47
CA ALA A 531 -41.89 18.66 -48.57
C ALA A 531 -42.87 19.80 -48.92
N TRP A 532 -42.44 20.79 -49.73
CA TRP A 532 -43.25 21.95 -50.11
C TRP A 532 -44.15 21.70 -51.32
N GLY A 533 -43.97 20.56 -52.02
CA GLY A 533 -44.76 20.19 -53.18
C GLY A 533 -44.48 21.03 -54.43
N PHE A 534 -43.36 21.75 -54.46
CA PHE A 534 -42.84 22.36 -55.67
C PHE A 534 -42.36 21.28 -56.65
N THR A 535 -42.48 21.56 -57.94
CA THR A 535 -42.06 20.62 -59.00
C THR A 535 -40.93 21.17 -59.86
N SER A 536 -40.65 22.46 -59.74
CA SER A 536 -39.54 23.15 -60.39
C SER A 536 -39.31 24.52 -59.75
N VAL A 537 -38.15 25.13 -60.02
CA VAL A 537 -37.78 26.49 -59.60
C VAL A 537 -38.80 27.54 -60.06
N ASP A 538 -39.49 27.31 -61.19
CA ASP A 538 -40.54 28.20 -61.71
C ASP A 538 -41.76 28.31 -60.77
N ASP A 539 -41.94 27.34 -59.84
CA ASP A 539 -43.01 27.37 -58.84
C ASP A 539 -42.67 28.26 -57.63
N MET A 540 -41.41 28.70 -57.51
CA MET A 540 -40.89 29.47 -56.39
C MET A 540 -40.77 30.97 -56.73
N THR A 541 -40.73 31.81 -55.70
CA THR A 541 -40.56 33.27 -55.87
C THR A 541 -39.35 33.75 -55.08
N PHE A 542 -38.39 34.34 -55.79
CA PHE A 542 -37.16 34.88 -55.22
C PHE A 542 -37.19 36.41 -55.20
N GLN A 543 -36.75 37.02 -54.11
CA GLN A 543 -36.59 38.46 -53.98
C GLN A 543 -35.16 38.79 -53.57
N GLN A 544 -34.42 39.51 -54.41
CA GLN A 544 -33.15 40.10 -54.00
C GLN A 544 -33.37 41.21 -52.97
N VAL A 545 -32.68 41.14 -51.83
CA VAL A 545 -32.69 42.15 -50.77
C VAL A 545 -31.25 42.50 -50.41
N GLY A 546 -30.72 43.58 -51.00
CA GLY A 546 -29.30 43.88 -50.85
C GLY A 546 -28.46 42.82 -51.56
N ASP A 547 -27.53 42.22 -50.84
CA ASP A 547 -26.66 41.15 -51.33
C ASP A 547 -27.24 39.75 -51.02
N ASP A 548 -28.45 39.67 -50.45
CA ASP A 548 -29.09 38.43 -50.01
C ASP A 548 -30.31 38.06 -50.88
N VAL A 549 -30.63 36.76 -50.97
CA VAL A 549 -31.88 36.25 -51.56
C VAL A 549 -32.89 35.92 -50.48
N PHE A 550 -34.08 36.47 -50.60
CA PHE A 550 -35.22 36.14 -49.75
C PHE A 550 -36.23 35.28 -50.51
N ILE A 551 -36.57 34.13 -49.95
CA ILE A 551 -37.57 33.18 -50.45
C ILE A 551 -38.71 33.14 -49.45
N GLN A 552 -39.93 33.44 -49.91
CA GLN A 552 -41.13 33.37 -49.07
C GLN A 552 -41.98 32.17 -49.49
N PHE A 553 -42.21 31.24 -48.56
CA PHE A 553 -43.04 30.06 -48.79
C PHE A 553 -44.50 30.32 -48.39
N THR A 554 -44.73 30.87 -47.21
CA THR A 554 -46.05 31.25 -46.68
C THR A 554 -46.03 32.63 -46.03
N ASP A 555 -47.08 33.06 -45.34
CA ASP A 555 -47.06 34.30 -44.53
C ASP A 555 -46.14 34.18 -43.29
N ARG A 556 -45.66 32.98 -42.95
CA ARG A 556 -44.87 32.70 -41.74
C ARG A 556 -43.51 32.07 -42.02
N ASP A 557 -43.37 31.45 -43.18
CA ASP A 557 -42.23 30.59 -43.47
C ASP A 557 -41.42 31.21 -44.61
N SER A 558 -40.14 31.46 -44.35
CA SER A 558 -39.19 32.14 -45.23
C SER A 558 -37.77 31.62 -45.07
N LEU A 559 -36.99 31.69 -46.14
CA LEU A 559 -35.56 31.41 -46.15
C LEU A 559 -34.80 32.64 -46.64
N LEU A 560 -33.73 32.99 -45.94
CA LEU A 560 -32.76 34.00 -46.34
C LEU A 560 -31.44 33.30 -46.71
N LEU A 561 -31.01 33.45 -47.97
CA LEU A 561 -29.67 33.04 -48.41
C LEU A 561 -28.76 34.27 -48.38
N GLN A 562 -27.76 34.28 -47.51
CA GLN A 562 -26.86 35.43 -47.38
C GLN A 562 -25.83 35.45 -48.51
N ASN A 563 -25.53 36.65 -49.01
CA ASN A 563 -24.49 36.86 -50.04
C ASN A 563 -24.69 36.07 -51.35
N VAL A 564 -25.93 35.74 -51.69
CA VAL A 564 -26.31 35.05 -52.94
C VAL A 564 -27.01 36.03 -53.89
N GLU A 565 -26.72 35.95 -55.19
CA GLU A 565 -27.50 36.66 -56.22
C GLU A 565 -28.58 35.75 -56.81
N VAL A 566 -29.81 36.26 -56.96
CA VAL A 566 -30.93 35.52 -57.60
C VAL A 566 -30.59 35.05 -59.02
N ALA A 567 -29.64 35.70 -59.68
CA ALA A 567 -29.23 35.35 -61.05
C ALA A 567 -28.38 34.08 -61.13
N ASP A 568 -27.80 33.65 -60.01
CA ASP A 568 -26.93 32.48 -59.93
C ASP A 568 -27.78 31.21 -59.70
N LEU A 569 -28.85 31.30 -58.92
CA LEU A 569 -29.76 30.19 -58.64
C LEU A 569 -30.43 29.60 -59.92
N ASP A 570 -30.25 28.30 -60.13
CA ASP A 570 -30.88 27.51 -61.19
C ASP A 570 -31.49 26.19 -60.69
N ALA A 571 -31.86 25.28 -61.59
CA ALA A 571 -32.53 24.03 -61.19
C ALA A 571 -31.63 23.01 -60.49
N SER A 572 -30.31 23.18 -60.52
CA SER A 572 -29.35 22.29 -59.88
C SER A 572 -29.25 22.51 -58.37
N ASP A 573 -29.52 23.73 -57.90
CA ASP A 573 -29.51 24.16 -56.49
C ASP A 573 -30.70 23.64 -55.68
N PHE A 574 -31.62 22.89 -56.29
CA PHE A 574 -32.85 22.44 -55.63
C PHE A 574 -33.10 20.95 -55.81
N ILE A 575 -33.80 20.37 -54.84
CA ILE A 575 -34.34 19.02 -54.90
C ILE A 575 -35.88 19.13 -54.85
N PHE A 576 -36.54 18.54 -55.84
CA PHE A 576 -38.00 18.51 -55.99
C PHE A 576 -38.51 17.05 -56.15
N ASP A 577 -37.88 16.09 -55.47
CA ASP A 577 -38.20 14.67 -55.66
C ASP A 577 -39.57 14.34 -55.04
N THR A 578 -39.98 13.08 -55.13
CA THR A 578 -41.24 12.55 -54.57
C THR A 578 -41.09 12.05 -53.13
N GLU A 579 -39.87 11.76 -52.71
CA GLU A 579 -39.52 11.37 -51.34
C GLU A 579 -38.38 12.29 -50.89
N PRO A 580 -38.50 12.94 -49.71
CA PRO A 580 -37.44 13.80 -49.20
C PRO A 580 -36.16 12.99 -48.91
N VAL A 581 -35.02 13.66 -48.85
CA VAL A 581 -33.78 13.01 -48.39
C VAL A 581 -34.05 12.40 -47.01
N PRO A 582 -33.78 11.09 -46.82
CA PRO A 582 -34.17 10.39 -45.60
C PRO A 582 -33.38 10.91 -44.40
N PHE A 583 -34.11 11.50 -43.45
CA PHE A 583 -33.68 11.86 -42.10
C PHE A 583 -34.27 10.82 -41.11
N THR A 584 -33.81 9.56 -41.16
CA THR A 584 -34.12 8.50 -40.17
C THR A 584 -33.20 7.30 -40.30
#